data_AF-A0AAU3VQ93-F1
#
_entry.id   AF-A0AAU3VQ93-F1
#
_cell.length_a   1.000
_cell.length_b   1.000
_cell.length_c   1.000
_cell.angle_alpha   90.00
_cell.angle_beta   90.00
_cell.angle_gamma   90.00
#
_symmetry.space_group_name_H-M   'P 1'
#
loop_
_entity.id
_entity.type
_entity.pdbx_description
1 polymer ?
#
loop_
_entity_poly.entity_id
_entity_poly.type
_entity_poly.pdbx_seq_one_letter_code
_entity_poly.pdbx_strand_id
1 'polypeptide(L)'
;MVVLAVLTWLGLVHPVGAAARTPVVPGGEDADRAWPVDPSGGGRRPVVERGFDPPAVPWAAGHRGVDLRAGPGAPVRAAAPGRVSYTGQVAGRGVVAIELTGGLRITYQPVRASVAVGDEVGAGQEVGVLTEGPWHCPGGCLHWGLLRGEVYLDPLSLLPDGLLRGGPSRLLPVFGVPLPEGVAGTTAGAIEAVGKVPPVSPGRRAAPW
;
A
#
# COMPACT_ATOMS: atom_id res chain seq x y z
N MET A 1 -33.55 -58.47 41.20
CA MET A 1 -33.22 -58.01 39.83
C MET A 1 -33.40 -56.50 39.77
N VAL A 2 -32.31 -55.71 39.82
CA VAL A 2 -32.21 -54.39 39.17
C VAL A 2 -30.72 -54.20 38.85
N VAL A 3 -30.38 -54.13 37.56
CA VAL A 3 -29.02 -53.86 37.07
C VAL A 3 -28.98 -52.37 36.70
N LEU A 4 -28.08 -51.61 37.31
CA LEU A 4 -27.80 -50.21 36.98
C LEU A 4 -26.79 -50.16 35.82
N ALA A 5 -27.21 -49.64 34.67
CA ALA A 5 -26.37 -49.43 33.50
C ALA A 5 -25.65 -48.08 33.61
N VAL A 6 -24.31 -48.12 33.59
CA VAL A 6 -23.45 -46.94 33.45
C VAL A 6 -23.25 -46.69 31.95
N LEU A 7 -23.75 -45.56 31.45
CA LEU A 7 -23.53 -45.12 30.07
C LEU A 7 -22.28 -44.23 30.03
N THR A 8 -21.18 -44.74 29.49
CA THR A 8 -19.98 -43.94 29.17
C THR A 8 -20.14 -43.30 27.79
N TRP A 9 -20.08 -41.97 27.74
CA TRP A 9 -19.98 -41.21 26.50
C TRP A 9 -18.52 -41.21 26.01
N LEU A 10 -18.23 -41.87 24.89
CA LEU A 10 -16.97 -41.69 24.16
C LEU A 10 -17.11 -40.46 23.25
N GLY A 11 -16.53 -39.33 23.66
CA GLY A 11 -16.39 -38.16 22.80
C GLY A 11 -15.28 -38.37 21.77
N LEU A 12 -15.63 -38.37 20.49
CA LEU A 12 -14.68 -38.37 19.37
C LEU A 12 -14.00 -36.98 19.29
N VAL A 13 -12.75 -36.90 19.75
CA VAL A 13 -11.87 -35.75 19.48
C VAL A 13 -11.41 -35.82 18.03
N HIS A 14 -11.92 -34.90 17.19
CA HIS A 14 -11.43 -34.73 15.83
C HIS A 14 -10.12 -33.92 15.86
N PRO A 15 -9.06 -34.37 15.19
CA PRO A 15 -7.85 -33.58 15.05
C PRO A 15 -8.13 -32.36 14.18
N VAL A 16 -7.85 -31.16 14.71
CA VAL A 16 -7.82 -29.93 13.92
C VAL A 16 -6.65 -30.04 12.94
N GLY A 17 -6.95 -30.12 11.64
CA GLY A 17 -5.95 -30.18 10.59
C GLY A 17 -5.08 -28.93 10.59
N ALA A 18 -3.77 -29.13 10.70
CA ALA A 18 -2.80 -28.05 10.54
C ALA A 18 -2.84 -27.55 9.09
N ALA A 19 -3.32 -26.33 8.87
CA ALA A 19 -3.20 -25.65 7.59
C ALA A 19 -1.71 -25.46 7.26
N ALA A 20 -1.30 -25.93 6.08
CA ALA A 20 0.07 -25.78 5.61
C ALA A 20 0.42 -24.30 5.48
N ARG A 21 1.38 -23.82 6.28
CA ARG A 21 1.97 -22.49 6.13
C ARG A 21 2.75 -22.48 4.83
N THR A 22 2.33 -21.68 3.87
CA THR A 22 3.07 -21.47 2.62
C THR A 22 4.40 -20.80 2.94
N PRO A 23 5.55 -21.27 2.40
CA PRO A 23 6.83 -20.64 2.64
C PRO A 23 6.86 -19.23 2.03
N VAL A 24 7.23 -18.25 2.84
CA VAL A 24 7.52 -16.89 2.39
C VAL A 24 8.84 -16.92 1.62
N VAL A 25 8.81 -16.61 0.33
CA VAL A 25 10.02 -16.39 -0.48
C VAL A 25 10.54 -14.99 -0.14
N PRO A 26 11.81 -14.81 0.27
CA PRO A 26 12.36 -13.48 0.47
C PRO A 26 12.50 -12.79 -0.88
N GLY A 27 11.74 -11.71 -1.10
CA GLY A 27 11.95 -10.80 -2.22
C GLY A 27 13.15 -9.90 -1.95
N GLY A 28 13.84 -9.44 -3.01
CA GLY A 28 15.00 -8.54 -2.92
C GLY A 28 14.69 -7.19 -2.26
N GLU A 29 15.66 -6.29 -2.15
CA GLU A 29 15.62 -5.08 -1.30
C GLU A 29 14.45 -4.09 -1.55
N ASP A 30 13.75 -4.19 -2.69
CA ASP A 30 12.48 -3.48 -2.98
C ASP A 30 11.22 -4.18 -2.43
N ALA A 31 11.36 -5.42 -1.93
CA ALA A 31 10.28 -6.27 -1.42
C ALA A 31 9.89 -5.97 0.03
N ASP A 32 10.54 -5.01 0.67
CA ASP A 32 10.24 -4.63 2.05
C ASP A 32 9.12 -3.60 2.15
N ARG A 33 8.63 -3.05 1.04
CA ARG A 33 7.51 -2.10 1.02
C ARG A 33 6.52 -2.42 -0.09
N ALA A 34 5.23 -2.20 0.19
CA ALA A 34 4.16 -2.40 -0.77
C ALA A 34 3.05 -1.38 -0.61
N TRP A 35 2.31 -1.13 -1.69
CA TRP A 35 1.04 -0.43 -1.58
C TRP A 35 0.02 -1.30 -0.81
N PRO A 36 -0.73 -0.74 0.16
CA PRO A 36 -1.72 -1.50 0.92
C PRO A 36 -2.88 -2.04 0.08
N VAL A 37 -3.17 -1.38 -1.05
CA VAL A 37 -4.17 -1.80 -2.02
C VAL A 37 -3.58 -1.67 -3.41
N ASP A 38 -3.91 -2.63 -4.26
CA ASP A 38 -3.60 -2.62 -5.69
C ASP A 38 -4.87 -2.89 -6.47
N PRO A 39 -5.68 -1.85 -6.75
CA PRO A 39 -6.95 -2.02 -7.43
C PRO A 39 -6.81 -2.52 -8.88
N SER A 40 -5.60 -2.49 -9.44
CA SER A 40 -5.31 -2.96 -10.81
C SER A 40 -4.67 -4.35 -10.88
N GLY A 41 -4.26 -4.92 -9.75
CA GLY A 41 -3.53 -6.20 -9.69
C GLY A 41 -2.14 -6.19 -10.35
N GLY A 42 -1.61 -5.02 -10.69
CA GLY A 42 -0.36 -4.83 -11.45
C GLY A 42 0.73 -4.04 -10.73
N GLY A 43 0.64 -3.91 -9.40
CA GLY A 43 1.57 -3.13 -8.58
C GLY A 43 1.53 -1.63 -8.83
N ARG A 44 0.44 -1.12 -9.44
CA ARG A 44 0.32 0.31 -9.76
C ARG A 44 -0.01 1.10 -8.52
N ARG A 45 0.51 2.33 -8.43
CA ARG A 45 0.13 3.30 -7.40
C ARG A 45 -1.40 3.49 -7.38
N PRO A 46 -2.08 3.24 -6.25
CA PRO A 46 -3.50 3.52 -6.11
C PRO A 46 -3.77 5.02 -6.12
N VAL A 47 -5.00 5.39 -6.46
CA VAL A 47 -5.46 6.79 -6.36
C VAL A 47 -5.57 7.15 -4.88
N VAL A 48 -4.92 8.24 -4.48
CA VAL A 48 -5.06 8.82 -3.14
C VAL A 48 -6.25 9.79 -3.19
N GLU A 49 -7.35 9.42 -2.54
CA GLU A 49 -8.58 10.24 -2.48
C GLU A 49 -8.42 11.42 -1.54
N ARG A 50 -7.71 11.19 -0.42
CA ARG A 50 -7.42 12.20 0.58
C ARG A 50 -6.04 11.97 1.18
N GLY A 51 -5.23 13.02 1.16
CA GLY A 51 -3.88 13.01 1.72
C GLY A 51 -3.86 13.15 3.24
N PHE A 52 -2.69 12.96 3.83
CA PHE A 52 -2.44 13.24 5.24
C PHE A 52 -2.57 14.74 5.52
N ASP A 53 -3.31 15.08 6.57
CA ASP A 53 -3.63 16.45 6.98
C ASP A 53 -3.68 16.47 8.51
N PRO A 54 -2.53 16.49 9.20
CA PRO A 54 -2.49 16.29 10.64
C PRO A 54 -3.23 17.42 11.36
N PRO A 55 -4.06 17.09 12.36
CA PRO A 55 -4.77 18.11 13.11
C PRO A 55 -3.78 18.95 13.95
N ALA A 56 -4.01 20.26 14.05
CA ALA A 56 -3.17 21.17 14.82
C ALA A 56 -3.09 20.81 16.32
N VAL A 57 -4.13 20.15 16.85
CA VAL A 57 -4.17 19.57 18.20
C VAL A 57 -4.83 18.19 18.14
N PRO A 58 -4.59 17.27 19.09
CA PRO A 58 -4.95 15.86 18.94
C PRO A 58 -6.43 15.56 18.65
N TRP A 59 -7.35 16.41 19.10
CA TRP A 59 -8.81 16.28 18.95
C TRP A 59 -9.42 17.20 17.87
N ALA A 60 -8.61 18.02 17.19
CA ALA A 60 -9.11 18.86 16.11
C ALA A 60 -9.45 18.03 14.85
N ALA A 61 -10.17 18.68 13.94
CA ALA A 61 -10.39 18.16 12.60
C ALA A 61 -9.07 18.01 11.84
N GLY A 62 -9.04 17.03 10.94
CA GLY A 62 -7.88 16.70 10.11
C GLY A 62 -8.06 15.33 9.47
N HIS A 63 -6.95 14.78 8.99
CA HIS A 63 -6.83 13.46 8.42
C HIS A 63 -5.56 12.78 8.91
N ARG A 64 -5.72 11.82 9.83
CA ARG A 64 -4.64 11.14 10.54
C ARG A 64 -4.08 9.93 9.77
N GLY A 65 -4.16 9.99 8.44
CA GLY A 65 -3.77 8.92 7.54
C GLY A 65 -3.98 9.35 6.09
N VAL A 66 -4.04 8.39 5.18
CA VAL A 66 -4.36 8.59 3.76
C VAL A 66 -5.48 7.66 3.35
N ASP A 67 -6.33 8.11 2.44
CA ASP A 67 -7.41 7.30 1.90
C ASP A 67 -7.04 6.85 0.49
N LEU A 68 -6.98 5.54 0.29
CA LEU A 68 -6.63 4.91 -0.97
C LEU A 68 -7.89 4.34 -1.61
N ARG A 69 -8.19 4.74 -2.87
CA ARG A 69 -9.36 4.24 -3.61
C ARG A 69 -9.31 2.72 -3.73
N ALA A 70 -10.32 2.05 -3.18
CA ALA A 70 -10.53 0.61 -3.27
C ALA A 70 -11.98 0.27 -2.93
N GLY A 71 -12.58 -0.65 -3.69
CA GLY A 71 -13.94 -1.12 -3.42
C GLY A 71 -14.00 -2.21 -2.35
N PRO A 72 -15.19 -2.51 -1.80
CA PRO A 72 -15.37 -3.62 -0.87
C PRO A 72 -14.95 -4.95 -1.50
N GLY A 73 -14.37 -5.82 -0.69
CA GLY A 73 -13.77 -7.08 -1.14
C GLY A 73 -12.35 -6.93 -1.70
N ALA A 74 -11.85 -5.72 -1.92
CA ALA A 74 -10.46 -5.52 -2.34
C ALA A 74 -9.48 -6.10 -1.31
N PRO A 75 -8.45 -6.86 -1.73
CA PRO A 75 -7.40 -7.34 -0.85
C PRO A 75 -6.65 -6.17 -0.21
N VAL A 76 -6.43 -6.26 1.10
CA VAL A 76 -5.60 -5.33 1.86
C VAL A 76 -4.31 -6.04 2.23
N ARG A 77 -3.19 -5.39 1.92
CA ARG A 77 -1.84 -5.95 2.07
C ARG A 77 -1.04 -5.16 3.10
N ALA A 78 -0.14 -5.84 3.81
CA ALA A 78 0.81 -5.20 4.69
C ALA A 78 1.76 -4.30 3.87
N ALA A 79 1.93 -3.05 4.30
CA ALA A 79 2.73 -2.06 3.60
C ALA A 79 4.23 -2.22 3.89
N ALA A 80 4.56 -2.89 4.98
CA ALA A 80 5.89 -3.18 5.47
C ALA A 80 5.86 -4.47 6.29
N PRO A 81 6.98 -5.18 6.44
CA PRO A 81 7.06 -6.34 7.31
C PRO A 81 6.90 -5.95 8.78
N GLY A 82 6.23 -6.80 9.54
CA GLY A 82 6.03 -6.56 10.97
C GLY A 82 5.13 -7.60 11.63
N ARG A 83 4.78 -7.33 12.89
CA ARG A 83 3.93 -8.19 13.70
C ARG A 83 2.56 -7.56 13.90
N VAL A 84 1.51 -8.33 13.65
CA VAL A 84 0.13 -7.90 13.89
C VAL A 84 -0.09 -7.67 15.39
N SER A 85 -0.35 -6.42 15.80
CA SER A 85 -0.66 -6.08 17.21
C SER A 85 -2.14 -5.99 17.51
N TYR A 86 -2.98 -5.83 16.50
CA TYR A 86 -4.43 -5.75 16.69
C TYR A 86 -5.20 -6.23 15.48
N THR A 87 -6.25 -7.01 15.73
CA THR A 87 -7.34 -7.26 14.78
C THR A 87 -8.66 -7.17 15.56
N GLY A 88 -9.63 -6.40 15.06
CA GLY A 88 -10.89 -6.22 15.79
C GLY A 88 -11.70 -5.02 15.33
N GLN A 89 -12.70 -4.64 16.13
CA GLN A 89 -13.62 -3.53 15.84
C GLN A 89 -13.25 -2.29 16.67
N VAL A 90 -13.12 -1.14 16.01
CA VAL A 90 -12.97 0.17 16.66
C VAL A 90 -14.09 1.08 16.16
N ALA A 91 -14.96 1.54 17.07
CA ALA A 91 -16.13 2.37 16.73
C ALA A 91 -16.98 1.79 15.58
N GLY A 92 -17.15 0.45 15.58
CA GLY A 92 -17.93 -0.27 14.56
C GLY A 92 -17.21 -0.50 13.23
N ARG A 93 -15.92 -0.18 13.12
CA ARG A 93 -15.10 -0.42 11.92
C ARG A 93 -14.03 -1.47 12.19
N GLY A 94 -13.88 -2.41 11.27
CA GLY A 94 -12.81 -3.41 11.34
C GLY A 94 -11.45 -2.73 11.18
N VAL A 95 -10.51 -3.05 12.07
CA VAL A 95 -9.16 -2.50 12.09
C VAL A 95 -8.15 -3.64 12.16
N VAL A 96 -7.08 -3.51 11.37
CA VAL A 96 -5.84 -4.26 11.51
C VAL A 96 -4.72 -3.28 11.87
N ALA A 97 -3.91 -3.59 12.88
CA ALA A 97 -2.70 -2.85 13.20
C ALA A 97 -1.47 -3.76 13.23
N ILE A 98 -0.36 -3.27 12.69
CA ILE A 98 0.91 -3.99 12.60
C ILE A 98 2.01 -3.11 13.19
N GLU A 99 2.72 -3.62 14.19
CA GLU A 99 3.96 -3.01 14.69
C GLU A 99 5.10 -3.33 13.73
N LEU A 100 5.86 -2.32 13.40
CA LEU A 100 7.06 -2.39 12.58
C LEU A 100 8.29 -2.20 13.45
N THR A 101 9.46 -2.48 12.88
CA THR A 101 10.73 -2.11 13.51
C THR A 101 10.83 -0.59 13.72
N GLY A 102 11.55 -0.16 14.76
CA GLY A 102 11.73 1.27 15.06
C GLY A 102 10.54 1.97 15.73
N GLY A 103 9.61 1.20 16.33
CA GLY A 103 8.49 1.74 17.10
C GLY A 103 7.40 2.41 16.24
N LEU A 104 7.34 2.04 14.96
CA LEU A 104 6.30 2.47 14.05
C LEU A 104 5.13 1.49 14.07
N ARG A 105 3.93 1.99 13.84
CA ARG A 105 2.73 1.19 13.69
C ARG A 105 1.91 1.63 12.49
N ILE A 106 1.52 0.68 11.66
CA ILE A 106 0.56 0.92 10.57
C ILE A 106 -0.82 0.42 10.96
N THR A 107 -1.87 1.12 10.51
CA THR A 107 -3.26 0.77 10.77
C THR A 107 -4.08 0.79 9.48
N TYR A 108 -5.02 -0.15 9.35
CA TYR A 108 -5.91 -0.30 8.19
C TYR A 108 -7.37 -0.34 8.61
N GLN A 109 -8.23 0.42 7.95
CA GLN A 109 -9.68 0.36 8.13
C GLN A 109 -10.46 0.83 6.87
N PRO A 110 -11.69 0.37 6.63
CA PRO A 110 -12.41 -0.69 7.35
C PRO A 110 -12.04 -2.08 6.79
N VAL A 111 -11.43 -2.95 7.61
CA VAL A 111 -10.87 -4.24 7.16
C VAL A 111 -11.43 -5.42 7.95
N ARG A 112 -11.86 -6.46 7.24
CA ARG A 112 -12.07 -7.80 7.82
C ARG A 112 -10.74 -8.53 7.74
N ALA A 113 -10.11 -8.73 8.89
CA ALA A 113 -8.82 -9.38 8.99
C ALA A 113 -8.87 -10.83 8.51
N SER A 114 -7.82 -11.28 7.82
CA SER A 114 -7.51 -12.70 7.55
C SER A 114 -6.33 -13.22 8.37
N VAL A 115 -5.70 -12.35 9.15
CA VAL A 115 -4.58 -12.62 10.07
C VAL A 115 -5.03 -12.50 11.53
N ALA A 116 -4.24 -13.06 12.44
CA ALA A 116 -4.46 -13.00 13.89
C ALA A 116 -3.40 -12.12 14.58
N VAL A 117 -3.74 -11.63 15.79
CA VAL A 117 -2.76 -10.95 16.65
C VAL A 117 -1.59 -11.89 16.95
N GLY A 118 -0.37 -11.38 16.79
CA GLY A 118 0.87 -12.13 16.97
C GLY A 118 1.48 -12.67 15.68
N ASP A 119 0.74 -12.71 14.58
CA ASP A 119 1.25 -13.16 13.28
C ASP A 119 2.36 -12.22 12.78
N GLU A 120 3.42 -12.80 12.21
CA GLU A 120 4.43 -12.09 11.42
C GLU A 120 3.95 -12.00 9.96
N VAL A 121 4.06 -10.82 9.36
CA VAL A 121 3.63 -10.57 7.99
C VAL A 121 4.77 -9.92 7.21
N GLY A 122 4.95 -10.33 5.95
CA GLY A 122 5.85 -9.64 5.01
C GLY A 122 5.15 -8.47 4.31
N ALA A 123 5.89 -7.55 3.72
CA ALA A 123 5.28 -6.54 2.84
C ALA A 123 4.60 -7.21 1.63
N GLY A 124 3.45 -6.68 1.23
CA GLY A 124 2.63 -7.24 0.15
C GLY A 124 1.80 -8.46 0.55
N GLN A 125 2.05 -9.06 1.71
CA GLN A 125 1.23 -10.15 2.23
C GLN A 125 -0.19 -9.64 2.52
N GLU A 126 -1.19 -10.39 2.07
CA GLU A 126 -2.60 -10.07 2.35
C GLU A 126 -2.88 -10.24 3.85
N VAL A 127 -3.51 -9.23 4.46
CA VAL A 127 -3.88 -9.19 5.88
C VAL A 127 -5.39 -9.11 6.09
N GLY A 128 -6.16 -8.98 5.01
CA GLY A 128 -7.61 -8.99 5.05
C GLY A 128 -8.21 -8.44 3.78
N VAL A 129 -9.50 -8.14 3.85
CA VAL A 129 -10.26 -7.52 2.76
C VAL A 129 -10.99 -6.28 3.24
N LEU A 130 -11.11 -5.30 2.37
CA LEU A 130 -11.88 -4.09 2.64
C LEU A 130 -13.35 -4.47 2.85
N THR A 131 -13.98 -3.98 3.92
CA THR A 131 -15.39 -4.28 4.19
C THR A 131 -16.31 -3.27 3.52
N GLU A 132 -17.55 -3.70 3.33
CA GLU A 132 -18.66 -2.78 3.13
C GLU A 132 -18.82 -1.86 4.35
N GLY A 133 -19.48 -0.74 4.14
CA GLY A 133 -19.90 0.14 5.22
C GLY A 133 -20.28 1.51 4.70
N PRO A 134 -20.77 2.40 5.58
CA PRO A 134 -20.76 3.81 5.24
C PRO A 134 -19.29 4.25 5.11
N TRP A 135 -18.85 4.46 3.89
CA TRP A 135 -17.57 5.10 3.58
C TRP A 135 -17.75 6.61 3.55
N HIS A 136 -16.67 7.35 3.85
CA HIS A 136 -16.65 8.79 3.58
C HIS A 136 -16.18 9.11 2.15
N CYS A 137 -15.60 8.14 1.43
CA CYS A 137 -15.23 8.27 0.02
C CYS A 137 -16.32 7.72 -0.91
N PRO A 138 -16.62 8.40 -2.04
CA PRO A 138 -17.47 7.83 -3.09
C PRO A 138 -16.84 6.55 -3.68
N GLY A 139 -17.57 5.43 -3.64
CA GLY A 139 -17.11 4.14 -4.20
C GLY A 139 -16.15 3.33 -3.31
N GLY A 140 -15.80 3.84 -2.12
CA GLY A 140 -15.00 3.14 -1.13
C GLY A 140 -13.52 3.49 -1.13
N CYS A 141 -12.92 3.43 0.05
CA CYS A 141 -11.49 3.64 0.23
C CYS A 141 -10.97 2.88 1.46
N LEU A 142 -9.70 2.50 1.41
CA LEU A 142 -8.94 2.09 2.59
C LEU A 142 -8.36 3.33 3.25
N HIS A 143 -8.67 3.55 4.52
CA HIS A 143 -7.93 4.47 5.37
C HIS A 143 -6.69 3.76 5.93
N TRP A 144 -5.52 4.25 5.55
CA TRP A 144 -4.22 3.77 6.01
C TRP A 144 -3.58 4.83 6.91
N GLY A 145 -3.21 4.44 8.13
CA GLY A 145 -2.53 5.29 9.11
C GLY A 145 -1.10 4.82 9.39
N LEU A 146 -0.27 5.74 9.86
CA LEU A 146 1.08 5.50 10.35
C LEU A 146 1.30 6.30 11.63
N LEU A 147 1.85 5.63 12.65
CA LEU A 147 2.10 6.22 13.96
C LEU A 147 3.51 5.91 14.44
N ARG A 148 4.07 6.81 15.25
CA ARG A 148 5.19 6.56 16.15
C ARG A 148 4.74 6.88 17.57
N GLY A 149 4.55 5.86 18.40
CA GLY A 149 3.84 6.03 19.66
C GLY A 149 2.43 6.59 19.42
N GLU A 150 2.15 7.78 19.95
CA GLU A 150 0.87 8.48 19.79
C GLU A 150 0.85 9.51 18.65
N VAL A 151 2.00 9.77 18.02
CA VAL A 151 2.14 10.78 16.97
C VAL A 151 1.82 10.17 15.62
N TYR A 152 0.86 10.77 14.90
CA TYR A 152 0.56 10.40 13.52
C TYR A 152 1.58 11.00 12.56
N LEU A 153 1.97 10.20 11.58
CA LEU A 153 2.89 10.56 10.50
C LEU A 153 2.18 10.37 9.15
N ASP A 154 2.71 10.98 8.09
CA ASP A 154 2.24 10.71 6.73
C ASP A 154 2.59 9.26 6.34
N PRO A 155 1.60 8.37 6.11
CA PRO A 155 1.86 6.99 5.73
C PRO A 155 2.62 6.84 4.41
N LEU A 156 2.51 7.82 3.50
CA LEU A 156 3.25 7.79 2.23
C LEU A 156 4.76 7.91 2.45
N SER A 157 5.21 8.46 3.59
CA SER A 157 6.63 8.51 3.94
C SER A 157 7.25 7.13 4.22
N LEU A 158 6.43 6.08 4.32
CA LEU A 158 6.90 4.70 4.49
C LEU A 158 7.37 4.08 3.17
N LEU A 159 6.94 4.63 2.03
CA LEU A 159 7.19 4.07 0.70
C LEU A 159 8.45 4.70 0.06
N PRO A 160 9.28 3.90 -0.62
CA PRO A 160 10.38 4.43 -1.40
C PRO A 160 9.88 5.22 -2.61
N ASP A 161 10.75 6.10 -3.12
CA ASP A 161 10.46 6.96 -4.27
C ASP A 161 9.96 6.20 -5.51
N GLY A 162 10.48 5.00 -5.76
CA GLY A 162 10.07 4.17 -6.91
C GLY A 162 8.60 3.71 -6.87
N LEU A 163 8.02 3.57 -5.67
CA LEU A 163 6.60 3.26 -5.52
C LEU A 163 5.73 4.53 -5.61
N LEU A 164 6.24 5.68 -5.17
CA LEU A 164 5.51 6.95 -5.15
C LEU A 164 5.49 7.63 -6.53
N ARG A 165 6.65 7.71 -7.16
CA ARG A 165 6.89 8.25 -8.49
C ARG A 165 6.99 7.03 -9.39
N GLY A 166 5.88 6.60 -9.99
CA GLY A 166 5.86 5.39 -10.81
C GLY A 166 7.05 5.33 -11.78
N GLY A 167 7.45 4.12 -12.17
CA GLY A 167 8.62 3.87 -13.02
C GLY A 167 8.68 4.80 -14.25
N PRO A 168 9.86 4.94 -14.88
CA PRO A 168 10.11 5.96 -15.90
C PRO A 168 8.98 6.00 -16.93
N SER A 169 8.45 7.20 -17.20
CA SER A 169 7.40 7.38 -18.19
C SER A 169 7.84 6.77 -19.52
N ARG A 170 7.18 5.69 -19.94
CA ARG A 170 7.36 5.09 -21.27
C ARG A 170 6.28 5.63 -22.17
N LEU A 171 6.67 6.46 -23.14
CA LEU A 171 5.75 6.90 -24.19
C LEU A 171 5.35 5.68 -25.02
N LEU A 172 4.05 5.47 -25.19
CA LEU A 172 3.56 4.54 -26.20
C LEU A 172 3.89 5.12 -27.58
N PRO A 173 4.24 4.28 -28.57
CA PRO A 173 4.37 4.74 -29.95
C PRO A 173 3.09 5.44 -30.38
N VAL A 174 3.20 6.68 -30.85
CA VAL A 174 2.07 7.39 -31.44
C VAL A 174 2.12 7.18 -32.94
N PHE A 175 1.09 6.53 -33.49
CA PHE A 175 0.96 6.30 -34.93
C PHE A 175 0.10 7.39 -35.57
N GLY A 176 0.43 7.82 -36.78
CA GLY A 176 -0.40 8.75 -37.56
C GLY A 176 -0.29 10.23 -37.18
N VAL A 177 0.66 10.61 -36.33
CA VAL A 177 1.05 12.03 -36.18
C VAL A 177 1.84 12.41 -37.43
N PRO A 178 1.37 13.38 -38.25
CA PRO A 178 2.14 13.86 -39.39
C PRO A 178 3.47 14.40 -38.87
N LEU A 179 4.58 13.89 -39.41
CA LEU A 179 5.87 14.53 -39.19
C LEU A 179 5.79 15.94 -39.78
N PRO A 180 6.33 16.97 -39.11
CA PRO A 180 6.33 18.31 -39.64
C PRO A 180 6.97 18.30 -41.03
N GLU A 181 6.23 18.76 -42.03
CA GLU A 181 6.72 18.90 -43.39
C GLU A 181 7.85 19.94 -43.38
N GLY A 182 9.07 19.53 -43.71
CA GLY A 182 10.19 20.48 -43.81
C GLY A 182 11.61 19.98 -43.57
N VAL A 183 11.85 18.71 -43.21
CA VAL A 183 13.23 18.18 -43.18
C VAL A 183 13.49 17.33 -44.41
N ALA A 184 13.57 18.01 -45.55
CA ALA A 184 14.12 17.43 -46.76
C ALA A 184 15.65 17.28 -46.59
N GLY A 185 16.11 16.02 -46.55
CA GLY A 185 17.42 15.57 -47.02
C GLY A 185 18.67 16.31 -46.52
N THR A 186 19.37 15.71 -45.56
CA THR A 186 20.83 15.65 -45.67
C THR A 186 21.22 14.18 -45.72
N THR A 187 21.85 13.83 -46.82
CA THR A 187 22.35 12.51 -47.19
C THR A 187 23.18 11.86 -46.09
N ALA A 188 23.11 10.53 -46.05
CA ALA A 188 23.99 9.66 -45.27
C ALA A 188 25.45 10.14 -45.33
N GLY A 189 25.97 10.56 -44.18
CA GLY A 189 27.35 10.92 -43.94
C GLY A 189 27.75 10.40 -42.55
N ALA A 190 28.93 9.81 -42.47
CA ALA A 190 29.43 8.98 -41.40
C ALA A 190 29.20 9.48 -39.97
N ILE A 191 29.02 8.52 -39.05
CA ILE A 191 29.18 8.67 -37.61
C ILE A 191 30.57 9.22 -37.28
N GLU A 192 30.70 10.53 -37.04
CA GLU A 192 31.84 11.09 -36.31
C GLU A 192 31.40 11.61 -34.96
N ALA A 193 32.10 11.13 -33.93
CA ALA A 193 31.93 11.52 -32.55
C ALA A 193 32.45 12.95 -32.34
N VAL A 194 31.54 13.90 -32.07
CA VAL A 194 31.83 15.23 -31.53
C VAL A 194 30.64 15.55 -30.63
N GLY A 195 30.73 15.85 -29.33
CA GLY A 195 31.76 16.55 -28.60
C GLY A 195 31.08 17.68 -27.83
N LYS A 196 30.92 17.50 -26.51
CA LYS A 196 30.56 18.46 -25.44
C LYS A 196 29.22 19.22 -25.57
N VAL A 197 28.31 18.93 -24.63
CA VAL A 197 27.12 19.73 -24.32
C VAL A 197 27.54 21.16 -23.95
N PRO A 198 26.97 22.22 -24.58
CA PRO A 198 27.27 23.59 -24.19
C PRO A 198 26.65 23.92 -22.82
N PRO A 199 27.29 24.77 -22.00
CA PRO A 199 26.75 25.13 -20.69
C PRO A 199 25.48 25.96 -20.82
N VAL A 200 24.52 25.69 -19.93
CA VAL A 200 23.26 26.43 -19.81
C VAL A 200 23.57 27.87 -19.38
N SER A 201 23.02 28.85 -20.10
CA SER A 201 23.10 30.26 -19.69
C SER A 201 22.29 30.49 -18.41
N PRO A 202 22.80 31.24 -17.42
CA PRO A 202 22.04 31.53 -16.21
C PRO A 202 20.89 32.48 -16.52
N GLY A 203 19.68 32.11 -16.07
CA GLY A 203 18.49 32.93 -16.17
C GLY A 203 18.68 34.31 -15.55
N ARG A 204 18.16 35.34 -16.23
CA ARG A 204 18.16 36.72 -15.74
C ARG A 204 17.50 36.80 -14.36
N ARG A 205 18.23 37.32 -13.38
CA ARG A 205 17.67 37.73 -12.08
C ARG A 205 16.67 38.87 -12.29
N ALA A 206 15.47 38.73 -11.73
CA ALA A 206 14.55 39.83 -11.56
C ALA A 206 15.15 40.87 -10.60
N ALA A 207 15.07 42.15 -10.98
CA ALA A 207 15.42 43.27 -10.11
C ALA A 207 14.23 43.63 -9.20
N PRO A 208 14.47 44.18 -7.99
CA PRO A 208 13.42 44.48 -7.03
C PRO A 208 12.79 45.85 -7.30
N TRP A 209 11.46 45.92 -7.11
CA TRP A 209 10.75 47.07 -6.58
C TRP A 209 9.70 46.54 -5.61
#